data_AF-S2RAZ1-F1
#
_entry.id   AF-S2RAZ1-F1
#
_cell.length_a   1.000
_cell.length_b   1.000
_cell.length_c   1.000
_cell.angle_alpha   90.00
_cell.angle_beta   90.00
_cell.angle_gamma   90.00
#
_symmetry.space_group_name_H-M   'P 1'
#
loop_
_entity.id
_entity.type
_entity.pdbx_description
1 polymer ?
#
loop_
_entity_poly.entity_id
_entity_poly.type
_entity_poly.pdbx_seq_one_letter_code
_entity_poly.pdbx_strand_id
1 'polypeptide(L)'
;MTKKIAIVVDSGSDVPQSVLDENKNIAVVPLNITMNGHNYLDAVDITPDEFYSALATAETLPQTSSPSPQAAKEAMDRLFAAGYQQILG
;
A
#
# COMPACT_ATOMS: atom_id res chain seq x y z
N MET A 1 -9.92 -29.97 3.35
CA MET A 1 -10.29 -28.74 2.62
C MET A 1 -9.16 -27.74 2.79
N THR A 2 -8.51 -27.31 1.71
CA THR A 2 -7.52 -26.22 1.75
C THR A 2 -8.25 -24.88 1.85
N LYS A 3 -7.92 -24.06 2.86
CA LYS A 3 -8.49 -22.71 2.99
C LYS A 3 -7.95 -21.81 1.88
N LYS A 4 -8.79 -20.95 1.31
CA LYS A 4 -8.33 -19.89 0.39
C LYS A 4 -7.70 -18.76 1.20
N ILE A 5 -6.40 -18.56 1.05
CA ILE A 5 -5.62 -17.56 1.80
C ILE A 5 -5.30 -16.37 0.89
N ALA A 6 -5.57 -15.16 1.39
CA ALA A 6 -5.09 -13.91 0.82
C ALA A 6 -3.92 -13.34 1.63
N ILE A 7 -3.15 -12.48 1.00
CA ILE A 7 -2.01 -11.77 1.57
C ILE A 7 -2.33 -10.28 1.54
N VAL A 8 -2.08 -9.58 2.64
CA VAL A 8 -2.10 -8.13 2.72
C VAL A 8 -0.68 -7.67 3.03
N VAL A 9 -0.19 -6.70 2.28
CA VAL A 9 1.09 -6.03 2.51
C VAL A 9 0.89 -4.52 2.43
N ASP A 10 1.85 -3.75 2.89
CA ASP A 10 1.90 -2.31 2.61
C ASP A 10 2.77 -1.99 1.38
N SER A 11 2.70 -0.74 0.90
CA SER A 11 3.49 -0.31 -0.26
C SER A 11 4.99 -0.35 -0.02
N GLY A 12 5.46 -0.27 1.24
CA GLY A 12 6.88 -0.40 1.59
C GLY A 12 7.45 -1.81 1.43
N SER A 13 6.60 -2.79 1.09
CA SER A 13 7.06 -4.14 0.73
C SER A 13 7.59 -4.26 -0.70
N ASP A 14 7.45 -3.20 -1.53
CA ASP A 14 7.99 -3.11 -2.89
C ASP A 14 7.68 -4.35 -3.76
N VAL A 15 6.47 -4.90 -3.63
CA VAL A 15 6.07 -6.09 -4.39
C VAL A 15 6.07 -5.76 -5.88
N PRO A 16 6.80 -6.51 -6.73
CA PRO A 16 6.85 -6.22 -8.16
C PRO A 16 5.47 -6.28 -8.81
N GLN A 17 5.17 -5.36 -9.71
CA GLN A 17 3.87 -5.31 -10.39
C GLN A 17 3.54 -6.62 -11.11
N SER A 18 4.52 -7.31 -11.70
CA SER A 18 4.32 -8.62 -12.32
C SER A 18 3.81 -9.67 -11.35
N VAL A 19 4.26 -9.65 -10.09
CA VAL A 19 3.78 -10.55 -9.04
C VAL A 19 2.33 -10.23 -8.69
N LEU A 20 1.97 -8.95 -8.56
CA LEU A 20 0.59 -8.52 -8.30
C LEU A 20 -0.35 -8.87 -9.47
N ASP A 21 0.15 -8.77 -10.69
CA ASP A 21 -0.61 -9.09 -11.90
C ASP A 21 -0.95 -10.58 -11.97
N GLU A 22 0.00 -11.44 -11.61
CA GLU A 22 -0.16 -12.89 -11.56
C GLU A 22 -0.96 -13.37 -10.33
N ASN A 23 -0.94 -12.62 -9.22
CA ASN A 23 -1.48 -13.05 -7.93
C ASN A 23 -2.58 -12.11 -7.42
N LYS A 24 -3.83 -12.39 -7.80
CA LYS A 24 -5.01 -11.60 -7.39
C LYS A 24 -5.38 -11.75 -5.90
N ASN A 25 -4.69 -12.62 -5.16
CA ASN A 25 -4.88 -12.80 -3.72
C ASN A 25 -3.96 -11.90 -2.87
N ILE A 26 -3.14 -11.04 -3.48
CA ILE A 26 -2.30 -10.07 -2.78
C ILE A 26 -2.96 -8.69 -2.87
N ALA A 27 -3.17 -8.05 -1.73
CA ALA A 27 -3.61 -6.66 -1.65
C ALA A 27 -2.49 -5.80 -1.06
N VAL A 28 -2.18 -4.69 -1.72
CA VAL A 28 -1.24 -3.68 -1.24
C VAL A 28 -2.04 -2.53 -0.62
N VAL A 29 -1.68 -2.13 0.59
CA VAL A 29 -2.26 -0.96 1.27
C VAL A 29 -1.22 0.17 1.25
N PRO A 30 -1.52 1.33 0.66
CA PRO A 30 -0.54 2.40 0.53
C PRO A 30 -0.16 2.99 1.90
N LEU A 31 1.13 3.26 2.08
CA LEU A 31 1.66 4.08 3.17
C LEU A 31 1.28 5.55 2.97
N ASN A 32 1.27 6.32 4.06
CA ASN A 32 1.07 7.76 3.99
C ASN A 32 2.42 8.48 3.97
N ILE A 33 2.56 9.45 3.07
CA ILE A 33 3.71 10.35 2.96
C ILE A 33 3.23 11.79 3.18
N THR A 34 3.82 12.49 4.12
CA THR A 34 3.61 13.92 4.34
C THR A 34 4.85 14.69 3.90
N MET A 35 4.70 15.59 2.94
CA MET A 35 5.80 16.41 2.41
C MET A 35 5.28 17.78 2.01
N ASN A 36 6.00 18.85 2.38
CA ASN A 36 5.65 20.23 2.07
C ASN A 36 4.20 20.63 2.43
N GLY A 37 3.67 20.09 3.53
CA GLY A 37 2.30 20.34 3.99
C GLY A 37 1.21 19.57 3.24
N HIS A 38 1.58 18.70 2.29
CA HIS A 38 0.68 17.83 1.55
C HIS A 38 0.79 16.38 2.04
N ASN A 39 -0.32 15.65 1.96
CA ASN A 39 -0.38 14.22 2.25
C ASN A 39 -0.63 13.45 0.96
N TYR A 40 0.12 12.36 0.79
CA TYR A 40 0.08 11.49 -0.38
C TYR A 40 -0.05 10.03 0.08
N LEU A 41 -0.79 9.24 -0.67
CA LEU A 41 -0.72 7.79 -0.63
C LEU A 41 0.41 7.32 -1.56
N ASP A 42 1.35 6.58 -0.99
CA ASP A 42 2.50 6.04 -1.71
C ASP A 42 2.09 5.16 -2.90
N ALA A 43 2.76 5.35 -4.03
CA ALA A 43 2.48 4.74 -5.34
C ALA A 43 1.05 4.96 -5.90
N VAL A 44 0.21 5.76 -5.24
CA VAL A 44 -1.16 6.09 -5.67
C VAL A 44 -1.25 7.57 -6.05
N ASP A 45 -0.88 8.46 -5.13
CA ASP A 45 -0.92 9.91 -5.34
C ASP A 45 0.45 10.48 -5.74
N ILE A 46 1.52 9.74 -5.48
CA ILE A 46 2.90 10.14 -5.78
C ILE A 46 3.71 8.95 -6.27
N THR A 47 4.44 9.14 -7.37
CA THR A 47 5.40 8.16 -7.88
C THR A 47 6.76 8.32 -7.21
N PRO A 48 7.63 7.28 -7.23
CA PRO A 48 8.99 7.40 -6.72
C PRO A 48 9.76 8.56 -7.37
N ASP A 49 9.65 8.75 -8.68
CA ASP A 49 10.36 9.82 -9.40
C ASP A 49 9.88 11.22 -8.97
N GLU A 50 8.57 11.41 -8.78
CA GLU A 50 8.00 12.66 -8.26
C GLU A 50 8.44 12.90 -6.81
N PHE A 51 8.44 11.86 -5.98
CA PHE A 51 8.91 11.93 -4.60
C PHE A 51 10.38 12.37 -4.53
N TYR A 52 11.27 11.72 -5.28
CA TYR A 52 12.69 12.08 -5.27
C TYR A 52 12.96 13.46 -5.87
N SER A 53 12.21 13.86 -6.89
CA SER A 53 12.29 15.21 -7.46
C SER A 53 11.89 16.28 -6.44
N ALA A 54 10.80 16.06 -5.71
CA ALA A 54 10.35 16.96 -4.65
C ALA A 54 11.29 16.97 -3.44
N LEU A 55 11.84 15.80 -3.06
CA LEU A 55 12.81 15.65 -1.97
C LEU A 55 14.08 16.47 -2.20
N ALA A 56 14.56 16.55 -3.45
CA ALA A 56 15.74 17.34 -3.81
C ALA A 56 15.60 18.85 -3.49
N THR A 57 14.35 19.33 -3.39
CA THR A 57 14.02 20.73 -3.10
C THR A 57 13.30 20.93 -1.77
N ALA A 58 13.12 19.87 -0.98
CA ALA A 58 12.33 19.93 0.24
C ALA A 58 13.07 20.69 1.35
N GLU A 59 12.40 21.69 1.94
CA GLU A 59 12.95 22.46 3.08
C GLU A 59 13.02 21.61 4.36
N THR A 60 12.11 20.65 4.49
CA THR A 60 12.01 19.71 5.61
C THR A 60 11.94 18.29 5.09
N LEU A 61 12.54 17.34 5.82
CA LEU A 61 12.42 15.93 5.47
C LEU A 61 10.96 15.47 5.49
N PRO A 62 10.55 14.65 4.51
CA PRO A 62 9.22 14.07 4.51
C PRO A 62 9.02 13.16 5.72
N GLN A 63 7.77 13.04 6.16
CA GLN A 63 7.37 12.13 7.22
C GLN A 63 6.53 11.00 6.62
N THR A 64 6.66 9.82 7.18
CA THR A 64 5.88 8.65 6.77
C THR A 64 5.07 8.11 7.93
N SER A 65 3.92 7.51 7.64
CA SER A 65 3.18 6.72 8.63
C SER A 65 2.55 5.48 7.99
N SER A 66 2.30 4.48 8.83
CA SER A 66 1.56 3.27 8.44
C SER A 66 0.19 3.62 7.87
N PRO A 67 -0.44 2.70 7.13
CA PRO A 67 -1.78 2.93 6.62
C PRO A 67 -2.78 3.10 7.77
N SER A 68 -3.87 3.81 7.53
CA SER A 68 -4.90 3.94 8.55
C SER A 68 -5.55 2.58 8.84
N PRO A 69 -6.03 2.32 10.07
CA PRO A 69 -6.79 1.11 10.36
C PRO A 69 -8.00 0.92 9.43
N GLN A 70 -8.61 2.02 8.99
CA GLN A 70 -9.73 2.00 8.04
C GLN A 70 -9.29 1.52 6.65
N ALA A 71 -8.17 2.02 6.11
CA ALA A 71 -7.64 1.59 4.82
C ALA A 71 -7.28 0.09 4.82
N ALA A 72 -6.64 -0.38 5.91
CA ALA A 72 -6.35 -1.79 6.10
C ALA A 72 -7.63 -2.63 6.17
N LYS A 73 -8.64 -2.16 6.92
CA LYS A 73 -9.94 -2.83 7.02
C LYS A 73 -10.63 -2.95 5.66
N GLU A 74 -10.64 -1.88 4.86
CA GLU A 74 -11.25 -1.89 3.53
C GLU A 74 -10.56 -2.88 2.58
N ALA A 75 -9.23 -2.98 2.64
CA ALA A 75 -8.50 -3.99 1.88
C ALA A 75 -8.89 -5.41 2.30
N MET A 76 -8.97 -5.68 3.60
CA MET A 76 -9.41 -6.98 4.12
C MET A 76 -10.86 -7.30 3.76
N ASP A 77 -11.78 -6.34 3.89
CA ASP A 77 -13.19 -6.51 3.54
C ASP A 77 -13.36 -6.89 2.05
N ARG A 78 -12.59 -6.26 1.15
CA ARG A 78 -12.58 -6.62 -0.28
C ARG A 78 -12.12 -8.06 -0.52
N LEU A 79 -11.09 -8.51 0.20
CA LEU A 79 -10.59 -9.89 0.08
C LEU A 79 -11.62 -10.90 0.61
N PHE A 80 -12.27 -10.62 1.74
CA PHE A 80 -13.34 -11.49 2.24
C PHE A 80 -14.54 -11.53 1.27
N ALA A 81 -14.93 -10.39 0.69
CA ALA A 81 -15.97 -10.33 -0.33
C ALA A 81 -15.61 -11.11 -1.61
N ALA A 82 -14.32 -11.20 -1.95
CA ALA A 82 -13.80 -12.02 -3.05
C ALA A 82 -13.74 -13.54 -2.72
N GLY A 83 -14.13 -13.95 -1.52
CA GLY A 83 -14.25 -15.35 -1.11
C GLY A 83 -12.97 -15.96 -0.50
N TYR A 84 -11.99 -15.13 -0.14
CA TYR A 84 -10.88 -15.59 0.70
C TYR A 84 -11.37 -15.81 2.14
N GLN A 85 -10.80 -16.78 2.82
CA GLN A 85 -11.28 -17.26 4.13
C GLN A 85 -10.31 -16.93 5.28
N GLN A 86 -9.09 -16.55 4.92
CA GLN A 86 -8.04 -16.18 5.85
C GLN A 86 -7.12 -15.18 5.17
N ILE A 87 -6.61 -14.24 5.95
CA ILE A 87 -5.66 -13.22 5.51
C ILE A 87 -4.37 -13.40 6.33
N LEU A 88 -3.23 -13.31 5.66
CA LEU A 88 -1.91 -13.15 6.26
C LEU A 88 -1.41 -11.75 5.92
N GLY A 89 -0.88 -11.03 6.89
CA GLY A 89 -0.32 -9.69 6.73
C GLY A 89 0.50 -9.29 7.93
#